data_AF-A0A7K4BEB0-F1
#
_entry.id   AF-A0A7K4BEB0-F1
#
_cell.length_a   1.000
_cell.length_b   1.000
_cell.length_c   1.000
_cell.angle_alpha   90.00
_cell.angle_beta   90.00
_cell.angle_gamma   90.00
#
_symmetry.space_group_name_H-M   'P 1'
#
loop_
_entity.id
_entity.type
_entity.pdbx_description
1 polymer ?
#
loop_
_entity_poly.entity_id
_entity_poly.type
_entity_poly.pdbx_seq_one_letter_code
_entity_poly.pdbx_strand_id
1 'polypeptide(L)'
;MPVPKRKIYTKSSDPEINSLYQKWQRGKLILQPEFQRQYVWDKKKASRLVESVLLSVPLPIIYLAEDNDGKEYVIDGQQRLTSFFSFLDGKFPDETDFKLSGLTVYSELNRKTFQEIEEPLQDKILYYEPKTFTIKKESESYNKPKPDLSQVSPLTEPVQFFSGHVFRVSGIRMGVAGIG
;
A
#
# COMPACT_ATOMS: atom_id res chain seq x y z
N MET A 1 -27.08 -16.38 -1.60
CA MET A 1 -25.88 -16.83 -2.31
C MET A 1 -24.69 -16.76 -1.35
N PRO A 2 -23.83 -17.78 -1.27
CA PRO A 2 -22.61 -17.69 -0.46
C PRO A 2 -21.65 -16.69 -1.10
N VAL A 3 -21.08 -15.79 -0.29
CA VAL A 3 -19.99 -14.89 -0.71
C VAL A 3 -18.77 -15.74 -1.09
N PRO A 4 -18.21 -15.61 -2.30
CA PRO A 4 -17.06 -16.42 -2.70
C PRO A 4 -15.84 -16.05 -1.84
N LYS A 5 -15.21 -17.07 -1.24
CA LYS A 5 -13.96 -16.92 -0.48
C LYS A 5 -12.82 -16.61 -1.46
N ARG A 6 -12.34 -15.36 -1.46
CA ARG A 6 -11.19 -14.92 -2.27
C ARG A 6 -9.90 -15.58 -1.77
N LYS A 7 -9.26 -16.41 -2.60
CA LYS A 7 -7.90 -16.93 -2.33
C LYS A 7 -6.88 -15.90 -2.81
N ILE A 8 -6.05 -15.40 -1.90
CA ILE A 8 -4.97 -14.46 -2.21
C ILE A 8 -3.68 -15.26 -2.40
N TYR A 9 -3.05 -15.15 -3.57
CA TYR A 9 -1.74 -15.74 -3.85
C TYR A 9 -0.65 -14.73 -3.49
N THR A 10 0.36 -15.15 -2.74
CA THR A 10 1.48 -14.33 -2.27
C THR A 10 2.82 -14.81 -2.87
N LYS A 11 3.78 -13.91 -3.08
CA LYS A 11 5.18 -14.26 -3.39
C LYS A 11 6.04 -13.98 -2.15
N SER A 12 6.92 -14.91 -1.80
CA SER A 12 7.56 -15.01 -0.47
C SER A 12 9.00 -14.46 -0.39
N SER A 13 9.26 -13.29 -0.95
CA SER A 13 10.55 -12.61 -0.72
C SER A 13 10.29 -11.16 -0.36
N ASP A 14 10.65 -10.77 0.86
CA ASP A 14 10.65 -9.38 1.30
C ASP A 14 11.74 -8.64 0.52
N PRO A 15 11.40 -7.74 -0.41
CA PRO A 15 12.39 -7.05 -1.21
C PRO A 15 13.13 -6.02 -0.35
N GLU A 16 14.44 -5.91 -0.56
CA GLU A 16 15.25 -4.84 0.00
C GLU A 16 14.75 -3.45 -0.43
N ILE A 17 15.03 -2.43 0.38
CA ILE A 17 14.79 -1.03 0.03
C ILE A 17 15.42 -0.67 -1.31
N ASN A 18 16.66 -1.12 -1.58
CA ASN A 18 17.32 -0.89 -2.86
C ASN A 18 16.52 -1.50 -4.03
N SER A 19 16.01 -2.72 -3.90
CA SER A 19 15.19 -3.36 -4.94
C SER A 19 13.90 -2.59 -5.22
N LEU A 20 13.21 -2.14 -4.17
CA LEU A 20 12.01 -1.29 -4.29
C LEU A 20 12.34 0.07 -4.95
N TYR A 21 13.45 0.68 -4.56
CA TYR A 21 13.94 1.94 -5.12
C TYR A 21 14.25 1.81 -6.62
N GLN A 22 14.96 0.76 -7.03
CA GLN A 22 15.25 0.48 -8.44
C GLN A 22 13.98 0.25 -9.26
N LYS A 23 12.98 -0.45 -8.71
CA LYS A 23 11.67 -0.61 -9.36
C LYS A 23 10.96 0.74 -9.52
N TRP A 24 11.03 1.60 -8.52
CA TRP A 24 10.42 2.94 -8.57
C TRP A 24 11.09 3.82 -9.64
N GLN A 25 12.42 3.87 -9.66
CA GLN A 25 13.20 4.59 -10.68
C GLN A 25 12.87 4.13 -12.12
N ARG A 26 12.54 2.85 -12.31
CA ARG A 26 12.14 2.29 -13.62
C ARG A 26 10.64 2.43 -13.93
N GLY A 27 9.87 3.10 -13.09
CA GLY A 27 8.41 3.23 -13.24
C GLY A 27 7.64 1.91 -13.11
N LYS A 28 8.24 0.90 -12.45
CA LYS A 28 7.62 -0.41 -12.17
C LYS A 28 6.94 -0.46 -10.81
N LEU A 29 7.37 0.37 -9.85
CA LEU A 29 6.70 0.58 -8.57
C LEU A 29 6.09 1.97 -8.54
N ILE A 30 4.78 2.06 -8.36
CA ILE A 30 4.02 3.32 -8.28
C ILE A 30 3.68 3.61 -6.82
N LEU A 31 4.37 4.58 -6.22
CA LEU A 31 4.17 4.98 -4.83
C LEU A 31 2.86 5.72 -4.58
N GLN A 32 2.45 6.55 -5.54
CA GLN A 32 1.29 7.42 -5.43
C GLN A 32 0.43 7.30 -6.68
N PRO A 33 -0.55 6.39 -6.68
CA PRO A 33 -1.66 6.44 -7.63
C PRO A 33 -2.47 7.73 -7.44
N GLU A 34 -3.14 8.21 -8.49
CA GLU A 34 -3.92 9.46 -8.50
C GLU A 34 -4.99 9.57 -7.39
N PHE A 35 -5.45 8.42 -6.88
CA PHE A 35 -6.47 8.34 -5.83
C PHE A 35 -5.93 8.37 -4.39
N GLN A 36 -4.59 8.42 -4.19
CA GLN A 36 -3.99 8.43 -2.85
C GLN A 36 -3.72 9.84 -2.31
N ARG A 37 -3.59 9.93 -0.98
CA ARG A 37 -3.20 11.19 -0.31
C ARG A 37 -1.78 11.60 -0.69
N GLN A 38 -1.56 12.90 -0.65
CA GLN A 38 -0.25 13.50 -0.82
C GLN A 38 0.72 13.08 0.29
N TYR A 39 2.02 13.22 0.03
CA TYR A 39 3.02 13.05 1.07
C TYR A 39 2.85 14.13 2.15
N VAL A 40 2.82 13.75 3.42
CA VAL A 40 2.50 14.66 4.54
C VAL A 40 3.46 14.55 5.72
N TRP A 41 4.47 13.70 5.64
CA TRP A 41 5.48 13.64 6.70
C TRP A 41 6.45 14.83 6.56
N ASP A 42 6.86 15.39 7.70
CA ASP A 42 7.94 16.36 7.71
C ASP A 42 9.31 15.65 7.67
N LYS A 43 10.38 16.41 7.39
CA LYS A 43 11.74 15.87 7.34
C LYS A 43 12.15 15.19 8.65
N LYS A 44 11.66 15.68 9.80
CA LYS A 44 11.97 15.11 11.10
C LYS A 44 11.39 13.71 11.23
N LYS A 45 10.11 13.52 10.89
CA LYS A 45 9.44 12.21 10.93
C LYS A 45 10.03 11.24 9.92
N ALA A 46 10.35 11.70 8.71
CA ALA A 46 11.08 10.92 7.72
C ALA A 46 12.46 10.49 8.23
N SER A 47 13.20 11.39 8.89
CA SER A 47 14.52 11.08 9.47
C SER A 47 14.41 10.03 10.58
N ARG A 48 13.38 10.10 11.44
CA ARG A 48 13.14 9.10 12.49
C ARG A 48 12.83 7.71 11.95
N LEU A 49 12.23 7.62 10.78
CA LEU A 49 12.07 6.33 10.08
C LEU A 49 13.42 5.74 9.69
N VAL A 50 14.32 6.55 9.13
CA VAL A 50 15.68 6.12 8.80
C VAL A 50 16.43 5.68 10.06
N GLU A 51 16.35 6.45 11.14
CA GLU A 51 16.95 6.09 12.43
C GLU A 51 16.41 4.76 12.97
N SER A 52 15.12 4.47 12.78
CA SER A 52 14.52 3.19 13.17
C SER A 52 15.20 2.02 12.46
N VAL A 53 15.49 2.15 11.16
CA VAL A 53 16.21 1.11 10.40
C VAL A 53 17.65 0.96 10.89
N LEU A 54 18.36 2.07 11.14
CA LEU A 54 19.73 2.03 11.66
C LEU A 54 19.83 1.32 13.03
N LEU A 55 18.76 1.45 13.84
CA LEU A 55 18.58 0.78 15.12
C LEU A 55 18.00 -0.64 15.02
N SER A 56 17.80 -1.17 13.81
CA SER A 56 17.19 -2.48 13.57
C SER A 56 15.77 -2.62 14.18
N VAL A 57 15.04 -1.51 14.31
CA VAL A 57 13.65 -1.50 14.77
C VAL A 57 12.75 -1.99 13.63
N PRO A 58 11.90 -3.01 13.85
CA PRO A 58 11.01 -3.53 12.81
C PRO A 58 9.97 -2.49 12.40
N LEU A 59 9.82 -2.27 11.09
CA LEU A 59 8.81 -1.37 10.54
C LEU A 59 7.48 -2.09 10.28
N PRO A 60 6.35 -1.35 10.23
CA PRO A 60 5.07 -1.91 9.80
C PRO A 60 5.13 -2.43 8.36
N ILE A 61 4.35 -3.48 8.08
CA ILE A 61 4.27 -4.16 6.78
C ILE A 61 3.94 -3.17 5.66
N ILE A 62 4.58 -3.33 4.50
CA ILE A 62 4.26 -2.64 3.25
C ILE A 62 3.29 -3.51 2.46
N TYR A 63 2.21 -2.93 1.94
CA TYR A 63 1.25 -3.65 1.11
C TYR A 63 1.35 -3.17 -0.33
N LEU A 64 1.53 -4.12 -1.25
CA LEU A 64 1.62 -3.88 -2.69
C LEU A 64 0.48 -4.59 -3.41
N ALA A 65 0.07 -4.07 -4.56
CA ALA A 65 -0.82 -4.75 -5.49
C ALA A 65 -0.14 -4.84 -6.87
N GLU A 66 -0.11 -6.02 -7.45
CA GLU A 66 0.42 -6.25 -8.80
C GLU A 66 -0.69 -6.11 -9.85
N ASP A 67 -0.44 -5.38 -10.93
CA ASP A 67 -1.35 -5.25 -12.07
C ASP A 67 -0.87 -6.05 -13.29
N ASN A 68 -1.75 -6.21 -14.29
CA ASN A 68 -1.54 -7.02 -15.49
C ASN A 68 -0.30 -6.60 -16.31
N ASP A 69 0.08 -5.32 -16.24
CA ASP A 69 1.23 -4.79 -16.98
C ASP A 69 2.58 -5.03 -16.25
N GLY A 70 2.56 -5.82 -15.17
CA GLY A 70 3.72 -6.11 -14.32
C GLY A 70 4.19 -4.92 -13.49
N LYS A 71 3.32 -3.92 -13.31
CA LYS A 71 3.53 -2.80 -12.38
C LYS A 71 3.01 -3.16 -11.00
N GLU A 72 3.69 -2.68 -9.98
CA GLU A 72 3.30 -2.79 -8.58
C GLU A 72 2.82 -1.42 -8.08
N TYR A 73 1.74 -1.40 -7.33
CA TYR A 73 1.15 -0.21 -6.74
C TYR A 73 1.20 -0.32 -5.22
N VAL A 74 1.66 0.72 -4.54
CA VAL A 74 1.68 0.74 -3.08
C VAL A 74 0.27 0.99 -2.56
N ILE A 75 -0.26 0.05 -1.77
CA ILE A 75 -1.56 0.16 -1.10
C ILE A 75 -1.42 0.79 0.29
N ASP A 76 -0.37 0.38 1.03
CA ASP A 76 0.02 0.96 2.31
C ASP A 76 1.55 1.04 2.40
N GLY A 77 2.05 2.07 3.08
CA GLY A 77 3.49 2.30 3.24
C GLY A 77 4.06 3.38 2.33
N GLN A 78 3.22 4.11 1.59
CA GLN A 78 3.62 5.21 0.72
C GLN A 78 4.57 6.20 1.41
N GLN A 79 4.20 6.70 2.60
CA GLN A 79 5.00 7.68 3.33
C GLN A 79 6.37 7.10 3.75
N ARG A 80 6.43 5.79 4.05
CA ARG A 80 7.67 5.11 4.43
C ARG A 80 8.62 4.99 3.23
N LEU A 81 8.13 4.42 2.13
CA LEU A 81 8.93 4.25 0.92
C LEU A 81 9.36 5.59 0.32
N THR A 82 8.46 6.58 0.27
CA THR A 82 8.80 7.93 -0.18
C THR A 82 9.93 8.52 0.67
N SER A 83 9.85 8.37 2.01
CA SER A 83 10.91 8.88 2.91
C SER A 83 12.26 8.20 2.66
N PHE A 84 12.29 6.89 2.42
CA PHE A 84 13.54 6.19 2.08
C PHE A 84 14.09 6.69 0.75
N PHE A 85 13.26 6.73 -0.29
CA PHE A 85 13.72 7.09 -1.63
C PHE A 85 14.18 8.55 -1.67
N SER A 86 13.45 9.46 -1.03
CA SER A 86 13.88 10.84 -0.86
C SER A 86 15.23 10.96 -0.15
N PHE A 87 15.51 10.10 0.84
CA PHE A 87 16.81 10.14 1.52
C PHE A 87 17.93 9.65 0.61
N LEU A 88 17.69 8.56 -0.14
CA LEU A 88 18.61 8.03 -1.14
C LEU A 88 18.92 9.04 -2.25
N ASP A 89 17.90 9.76 -2.74
CA ASP A 89 18.02 10.81 -3.75
C ASP A 89 18.65 12.11 -3.20
N GLY A 90 18.67 12.26 -1.87
CA GLY A 90 19.08 13.51 -1.21
C GLY A 90 18.09 14.67 -1.41
N LYS A 91 16.89 14.40 -1.95
CA LYS A 91 15.83 15.38 -2.25
C LYS A 91 14.51 14.98 -1.60
N PHE A 92 13.91 15.95 -0.91
CA PHE A 92 12.61 15.78 -0.28
C PHE A 92 11.49 16.04 -1.31
N PRO A 93 10.24 15.58 -1.09
CA PRO A 93 9.16 15.74 -2.08
C PRO A 93 8.79 17.18 -2.46
N ASP A 94 9.27 18.17 -1.70
CA ASP A 94 9.14 19.61 -1.99
C ASP A 94 10.36 20.18 -2.75
N GLU A 95 11.18 19.32 -3.37
CA GLU A 95 12.42 19.62 -4.11
C GLU A 95 13.57 20.21 -3.27
N THR A 96 13.36 20.37 -1.96
CA THR A 96 14.41 20.83 -1.06
C THR A 96 15.37 19.70 -0.68
N ASP A 97 16.59 20.04 -0.26
CA ASP A 97 17.55 19.01 0.16
C ASP A 97 17.03 18.21 1.36
N PHE A 98 17.14 16.89 1.27
CA PHE A 98 16.85 16.02 2.39
C PHE A 98 18.13 15.66 3.15
N LYS A 99 18.26 16.27 4.32
CA LYS A 99 19.27 15.94 5.32
C LYS A 99 18.57 15.41 6.57
N LEU A 100 19.16 14.40 7.22
CA LEU A 100 18.62 13.84 8.45
C LEU A 100 18.47 14.94 9.50
N SER A 101 17.38 14.92 10.25
CA SER A 101 17.09 15.94 11.25
C SER A 101 16.31 15.39 12.42
N GLY A 102 16.60 15.96 13.59
CA GLY A 102 15.92 15.65 14.82
C GLY A 102 16.11 14.22 15.30
N LEU A 103 17.19 13.52 14.92
CA LEU A 103 17.62 12.23 15.46
C LEU A 103 18.10 12.37 16.92
N THR A 104 17.90 11.35 17.77
CA THR A 104 18.38 11.36 19.17
C THR A 104 19.45 10.34 19.46
N VAL A 105 19.39 9.16 18.85
CA VAL A 105 20.39 8.10 19.09
C VAL A 105 21.57 8.30 18.15
N TYR A 106 21.29 8.54 16.86
CA TYR A 106 22.29 8.85 15.83
C TYR A 106 22.40 10.37 15.62
N SER A 107 22.61 11.11 16.71
CA SER A 107 22.56 12.58 16.70
C SER A 107 23.64 13.23 15.81
N GLU A 108 24.77 12.57 15.64
CA GLU A 108 25.89 12.92 14.77
C GLU A 108 25.56 12.81 13.27
N LEU A 109 24.51 12.06 12.92
CA LEU A 109 24.03 11.97 11.55
C LEU A 109 23.09 13.12 11.18
N ASN A 110 22.67 13.94 12.13
CA ASN A 110 21.89 15.14 11.83
C ASN A 110 22.67 16.05 10.86
N ARG A 111 21.94 16.61 9.88
CA ARG A 111 22.41 17.44 8.78
C ARG A 111 23.24 16.72 7.71
N LYS A 112 23.31 15.38 7.75
CA LYS A 112 23.91 14.57 6.68
C LYS A 112 22.86 14.11 5.67
N THR A 113 23.24 14.13 4.40
CA THR A 113 22.60 13.42 3.29
C THR A 113 23.02 11.95 3.30
N PHE A 114 22.39 11.12 2.47
CA PHE A 114 22.75 9.71 2.32
C PHE A 114 24.22 9.52 1.90
N GLN A 115 24.76 10.37 1.02
CA GLN A 115 26.15 10.26 0.56
C GLN A 115 27.19 10.66 1.63
N GLU A 116 26.77 11.39 2.68
CA GLU A 116 27.66 11.91 3.73
C GLU A 116 27.74 11.02 4.98
N ILE A 117 26.96 9.92 5.03
CA ILE A 117 27.04 8.92 6.09
C ILE A 117 28.00 7.79 5.68
N GLU A 118 28.55 7.06 6.65
CA GLU A 118 29.50 5.98 6.39
C GLU A 118 28.85 4.81 5.64
N GLU A 119 29.62 4.16 4.76
CA GLU A 119 29.18 3.05 3.90
C GLU A 119 28.45 1.93 4.68
N PRO A 120 28.91 1.47 5.87
CA PRO A 120 28.18 0.45 6.62
C PRO A 120 26.76 0.88 7.05
N LEU A 121 26.53 2.18 7.24
CA LEU A 121 25.20 2.72 7.57
C LEU A 121 24.34 2.87 6.31
N GLN A 122 24.96 3.19 5.17
CA GLN A 122 24.28 3.18 3.86
C GLN A 122 23.77 1.77 3.54
N ASP A 123 24.62 0.76 3.71
CA ASP A 123 24.29 -0.65 3.51
C ASP A 123 23.12 -1.11 4.38
N LYS A 124 23.11 -0.72 5.67
CA LYS A 124 21.98 -0.99 6.57
C LYS A 124 20.66 -0.47 6.03
N ILE A 125 20.66 0.67 5.35
CA ILE A 125 19.45 1.28 4.78
C ILE A 125 19.07 0.58 3.47
N LEU A 126 20.05 0.39 2.57
CA LEU A 126 19.84 -0.19 1.24
C LEU A 126 19.34 -1.64 1.31
N TYR A 127 19.95 -2.45 2.18
CA TYR A 127 19.67 -3.88 2.33
C TYR A 127 18.65 -4.18 3.44
N TYR A 128 17.99 -3.15 3.99
CA TYR A 128 16.86 -3.39 4.88
C TYR A 128 15.72 -4.06 4.11
N GLU A 129 15.21 -5.17 4.63
CA GLU A 129 14.09 -5.93 4.06
C GLU A 129 12.80 -5.62 4.83
N PRO A 130 12.01 -4.60 4.42
CA PRO A 130 10.69 -4.38 5.01
C PRO A 130 9.80 -5.58 4.71
N LYS A 131 9.09 -6.07 5.73
CA LYS A 131 8.01 -7.04 5.53
C LYS A 131 7.03 -6.52 4.47
N THR A 132 6.84 -7.29 3.40
CA THR A 132 6.07 -6.86 2.26
C THR A 132 5.04 -7.91 1.88
N PHE A 133 3.79 -7.47 1.73
CA PHE A 133 2.69 -8.32 1.28
C PHE A 133 2.19 -7.85 -0.09
N THR A 134 2.45 -8.67 -1.12
CA THR A 134 2.00 -8.37 -2.48
C THR A 134 0.72 -9.16 -2.81
N ILE A 135 -0.35 -8.43 -3.12
CA ILE A 135 -1.60 -8.97 -3.63
C ILE A 135 -1.47 -9.18 -5.13
N LYS A 136 -1.45 -10.45 -5.56
CA LYS A 136 -1.45 -10.80 -6.98
C LYS A 136 -2.85 -10.82 -7.58
N LYS A 137 -2.95 -10.33 -8.81
CA LYS A 137 -4.19 -10.32 -9.59
C LYS A 137 -4.65 -11.70 -10.09
N GLU A 138 -3.81 -12.74 -10.02
CA GLU A 138 -4.23 -14.15 -10.23
C GLU A 138 -5.30 -14.67 -9.24
N SER A 139 -5.86 -13.79 -8.40
CA SER A 139 -7.10 -14.01 -7.65
C SER A 139 -8.39 -13.75 -8.44
N GLU A 140 -8.34 -13.44 -9.74
CA GLU A 140 -9.50 -13.36 -10.63
C GLU A 140 -9.33 -14.20 -11.92
N SER A 141 -9.57 -15.50 -11.82
CA SER A 141 -10.07 -16.28 -12.96
C SER A 141 -11.56 -16.55 -12.72
N TYR A 142 -12.41 -15.55 -12.94
CA TYR A 142 -13.82 -15.76 -13.19
C TYR A 142 -14.27 -14.85 -14.32
N ASN A 143 -14.29 -15.43 -15.52
CA ASN A 143 -14.86 -14.86 -16.72
C ASN A 143 -16.39 -14.74 -16.52
N LYS A 144 -16.88 -13.67 -15.88
CA LYS A 144 -18.30 -13.31 -16.03
C LYS A 144 -18.46 -12.63 -17.40
N PRO A 145 -19.33 -13.13 -18.30
CA PRO A 145 -19.71 -12.34 -19.46
C PRO A 145 -20.29 -11.00 -18.97
N LYS A 146 -19.95 -9.90 -19.66
CA LYS A 146 -20.56 -8.59 -19.41
C LYS A 146 -22.09 -8.78 -19.43
N PRO A 147 -22.83 -8.34 -18.40
CA PRO A 147 -24.28 -8.41 -18.45
C PRO A 147 -24.78 -7.57 -19.63
N ASP A 148 -25.66 -8.14 -20.42
CA ASP A 148 -26.33 -7.46 -21.52
C ASP A 148 -27.24 -6.36 -20.94
N LEU A 149 -26.83 -5.11 -21.14
CA LEU A 149 -27.53 -3.92 -20.66
C LEU A 149 -28.81 -3.62 -21.45
N SER A 150 -29.16 -4.43 -22.47
CA SER A 150 -30.43 -4.29 -23.19
C SER A 150 -31.64 -4.88 -22.46
N GLN A 151 -31.45 -5.61 -21.36
CA GLN A 151 -32.55 -6.27 -20.62
C GLN A 151 -32.84 -5.69 -19.23
N VAL A 152 -32.21 -4.59 -18.83
CA VAL A 152 -32.54 -3.93 -17.55
C VAL A 152 -33.69 -2.94 -17.75
N SER A 153 -34.91 -3.33 -17.37
CA SER A 153 -36.02 -2.39 -17.21
C SER A 153 -35.72 -1.42 -16.05
N PRO A 154 -35.97 -0.10 -16.20
CA PRO A 154 -35.70 0.86 -15.15
C PRO A 154 -36.69 0.66 -14.00
N LEU A 155 -36.20 0.21 -12.85
CA LEU A 155 -36.98 0.28 -11.60
C LEU A 155 -36.95 1.73 -11.10
N THR A 156 -38.03 2.45 -11.39
CA THR A 156 -38.43 3.67 -10.69
C THR A 156 -38.93 3.32 -9.30
N GLU A 157 -38.20 3.67 -8.24
CA GLU A 157 -38.77 4.08 -6.94
C GLU A 157 -37.70 4.92 -6.20
N PRO A 158 -38.04 6.10 -5.64
CA PRO A 158 -37.08 6.97 -4.95
C PRO A 158 -36.73 6.44 -3.56
N VAL A 159 -35.43 6.42 -3.23
CA VAL A 159 -34.91 6.04 -1.91
C VAL A 159 -35.29 7.11 -0.87
N GLN A 160 -36.14 6.75 0.10
CA GLN A 160 -36.35 7.58 1.29
C GLN A 160 -35.34 7.25 2.39
N PHE A 161 -34.69 8.29 2.92
CA PHE A 161 -33.78 8.22 4.06
C PHE A 161 -34.57 8.29 5.37
N PHE A 162 -34.39 7.31 6.26
CA PHE A 162 -34.71 7.47 7.68
C PHE A 162 -33.55 7.07 8.58
N SER A 163 -33.37 7.90 9.60
CA SER A 163 -32.36 7.87 10.66
C SER A 163 -32.52 6.68 11.61
N GLY A 164 -31.39 6.12 12.06
CA GLY A 164 -31.29 5.39 13.33
C GLY A 164 -31.35 3.87 13.29
N HIS A 165 -30.17 3.24 13.43
CA HIS A 165 -29.86 1.98 14.12
C HIS A 165 -30.70 0.69 13.87
N VAL A 166 -29.93 -0.38 13.57
CA VAL A 166 -30.21 -1.84 13.63
C VAL A 166 -30.90 -2.48 12.42
N PHE A 167 -30.13 -3.25 11.64
CA PHE A 167 -30.64 -4.18 10.63
C PHE A 167 -30.73 -5.60 11.20
N ARG A 168 -31.95 -6.12 11.32
CA ARG A 168 -32.28 -7.54 11.51
C ARG A 168 -32.59 -8.14 10.15
N VAL A 169 -31.89 -9.21 9.76
CA VAL A 169 -32.15 -9.94 8.52
C VAL A 169 -33.11 -11.09 8.82
N SER A 170 -34.32 -11.07 8.26
CA SER A 170 -35.22 -12.24 8.19
C SER A 170 -35.79 -12.34 6.78
N GLY A 171 -35.50 -13.46 6.12
CA GLY A 171 -35.94 -13.73 4.76
C GLY A 171 -35.57 -15.14 4.29
N ILE A 172 -36.11 -16.17 4.96
CA ILE A 172 -36.27 -17.51 4.38
C ILE A 172 -37.76 -17.85 4.51
N ARG A 173 -38.47 -17.84 3.39
CA ARG A 173 -39.80 -18.45 3.24
C ARG A 173 -39.59 -19.85 2.69
N MET A 174 -39.91 -20.89 3.48
CA MET A 174 -40.13 -22.24 2.95
C MET A 174 -41.51 -22.30 2.32
N GLY A 175 -41.57 -22.75 1.06
CA GLY A 175 -42.82 -23.10 0.40
C GLY A 175 -43.33 -24.44 0.92
N VAL A 176 -44.59 -24.47 1.35
CA VAL A 176 -45.34 -25.70 1.57
C VAL A 176 -45.93 -26.14 0.24
N ALA A 177 -45.55 -27.33 -0.24
CA ALA A 177 -46.26 -28.03 -1.31
C ALA A 177 -47.28 -28.95 -0.64
N GLY A 178 -48.56 -28.69 -0.85
CA GLY A 178 -49.63 -29.63 -0.56
C GLY A 178 -49.91 -30.49 -1.80
N ILE A 179 -50.05 -31.80 -1.59
CA ILE A 179 -50.87 -32.68 -2.41
C ILE A 179 -51.47 -33.78 -1.51
N GLY A 180 -52.78 -33.97 -1.63
CA GLY A 180 -53.53 -35.23 -1.44
C GLY A 180 -53.51 -35.88 -0.07
#